data_AF-U6D235-F1
#
_entry.id   AF-U6D235-F1
#
_cell.length_a   1.000
_cell.length_b   1.000
_cell.length_c   1.000
_cell.angle_alpha   90.00
_cell.angle_beta   90.00
_cell.angle_gamma   90.00
#
_symmetry.space_group_name_H-M   'P 1'
#
loop_
_entity.id
_entity.type
_entity.pdbx_description
1 polymer ?
#
loop_
_entity_poly.entity_id
_entity_poly.type
_entity_poly.pdbx_seq_one_letter_code
_entity_poly.pdbx_strand_id
1 'polypeptide(L)'
;TIQAYDCGKGPDGANVKKSHKATVHIQVNDVNEYAPVFKEKSYKATVVEGKQYDSILRVEAVDADCSPQFSQICSYEIVTPDVPFAIDKDGYIKNTEKLNYGKEHQYKLTVTAYDCGKRRAAEDVLVKVSIKPTCTPGWQGWNNRIEYEPGTGTLALFPNVHLETCDESVASVQATVELETGHIGKGCDRDTYSEKSLHQLCGAASGTAELLPSPSGSLNWTVGLPTDNGHDSDQVFEFNGTQAVRVPDGVVSVNPKEPFTISVWMRHGPFGRKKETILCSSDKTDMNRHHYSLYVHGCRLV
;
A
#
# COMPACT_ATOMS: atom_id res chain seq x y z
N THR A 1 -54.87 -43.68 -30.63
CA THR A 1 -56.15 -44.36 -30.32
C THR A 1 -55.86 -45.83 -30.09
N ILE A 2 -56.56 -46.46 -29.16
CA ILE A 2 -56.42 -47.90 -28.86
C ILE A 2 -57.67 -48.64 -29.34
N GLN A 3 -57.51 -49.89 -29.76
CA GLN A 3 -58.60 -50.76 -30.19
C GLN A 3 -58.30 -52.17 -29.71
N ALA A 4 -59.25 -52.79 -29.02
CA ALA A 4 -59.10 -54.15 -28.53
C ALA A 4 -59.55 -55.17 -29.60
N TYR A 5 -58.88 -56.31 -29.61
CA TYR A 5 -59.17 -57.45 -30.48
C TYR A 5 -59.59 -58.63 -29.62
N ASP A 6 -60.72 -59.23 -29.96
CA ASP A 6 -61.21 -60.45 -29.30
C ASP A 6 -60.41 -61.66 -29.80
N CYS A 7 -59.82 -62.42 -28.87
CA CYS A 7 -59.02 -63.61 -29.15
C CYS A 7 -59.84 -64.91 -29.18
N GLY A 8 -61.16 -64.84 -28.96
CA GLY A 8 -62.06 -65.99 -29.09
C GLY A 8 -62.18 -66.48 -30.54
N LYS A 9 -62.14 -67.80 -30.74
CA LYS A 9 -62.55 -68.40 -32.03
C LYS A 9 -64.07 -68.45 -32.10
N GLY A 10 -64.65 -67.73 -33.05
CA GLY A 10 -66.06 -67.89 -33.40
C GLY A 10 -66.36 -69.30 -33.95
N PRO A 11 -67.64 -69.71 -33.99
CA PRO A 11 -68.05 -71.05 -34.44
C PRO A 11 -67.57 -71.44 -35.85
N ASP A 12 -67.27 -70.46 -36.70
CA ASP A 12 -66.84 -70.69 -38.10
C ASP A 12 -65.32 -70.67 -38.30
N GLY A 13 -64.52 -70.67 -37.21
CA GLY A 13 -63.05 -70.73 -37.26
C GLY A 13 -62.35 -69.46 -37.76
N ALA A 14 -63.09 -68.50 -38.32
CA ALA A 14 -62.56 -67.23 -38.82
C ALA A 14 -63.51 -66.08 -38.47
N ASN A 15 -63.30 -65.40 -37.33
CA ASN A 15 -63.79 -64.04 -37.13
C ASN A 15 -63.18 -63.41 -35.87
N VAL A 16 -62.23 -62.48 -36.07
CA VAL A 16 -61.68 -61.64 -35.01
C VAL A 16 -62.59 -60.42 -34.83
N LYS A 17 -63.37 -60.37 -33.74
CA LYS A 17 -64.20 -59.20 -33.41
C LYS A 17 -63.33 -58.06 -32.89
N LYS A 18 -63.61 -56.80 -33.29
CA LYS A 18 -62.88 -55.61 -32.83
C LYS A 18 -63.79 -54.72 -31.98
N SER A 19 -63.23 -54.07 -30.95
CA SER A 19 -63.96 -53.05 -30.18
C SER A 19 -64.11 -51.74 -30.96
N HIS A 20 -64.93 -50.81 -30.43
CA HIS A 20 -64.86 -49.41 -30.81
C HIS A 20 -63.48 -48.82 -30.48
N LYS A 21 -63.01 -47.85 -31.26
CA LYS A 21 -61.76 -47.14 -31.02
C LYS A 21 -61.93 -46.20 -29.83
N ALA A 22 -60.97 -46.22 -28.91
CA ALA A 22 -60.88 -45.25 -27.82
C ALA A 22 -59.72 -44.27 -28.06
N THR A 23 -59.95 -42.99 -27.78
CA THR A 23 -58.89 -41.98 -27.80
C THR A 23 -58.25 -41.91 -26.42
N VAL A 24 -56.93 -42.02 -26.38
CA VAL A 24 -56.14 -41.86 -25.17
C VAL A 24 -55.38 -40.54 -25.30
N HIS A 25 -55.56 -39.66 -24.32
CA HIS A 25 -54.77 -38.44 -24.21
C HIS A 25 -53.61 -38.75 -23.26
N ILE A 26 -52.39 -38.66 -23.77
CA ILE A 26 -51.17 -38.84 -22.98
C ILE A 26 -50.62 -37.44 -22.71
N GLN A 27 -50.53 -37.09 -21.43
CA GLN A 27 -49.86 -35.88 -20.98
C GLN A 27 -48.50 -36.30 -20.43
N VAL A 28 -47.44 -35.69 -20.97
CA VAL A 28 -46.08 -35.83 -20.45
C VAL A 28 -45.86 -34.69 -19.48
N ASN A 29 -45.51 -35.01 -18.24
CA ASN A 29 -45.10 -34.01 -17.26
C ASN A 29 -43.61 -33.80 -17.38
N ASP A 30 -43.20 -32.52 -17.34
CA ASP A 30 -41.79 -32.16 -17.30
C ASP A 30 -41.18 -32.62 -15.97
N VAL A 31 -39.89 -32.91 -16.01
CA VAL A 31 -39.09 -33.21 -14.82
C VAL A 31 -37.91 -32.25 -14.86
N ASN A 32 -37.52 -31.70 -13.71
CA ASN A 32 -36.35 -30.86 -13.63
C ASN A 32 -35.12 -31.73 -13.93
N GLU A 33 -34.53 -31.62 -15.11
CA GLU A 33 -33.48 -32.51 -15.63
C GLU A 33 -32.21 -31.74 -15.94
N TYR A 34 -32.35 -30.49 -16.37
CA TYR A 34 -31.23 -29.58 -16.59
C TYR A 34 -30.96 -28.73 -15.35
N ALA A 35 -29.77 -28.16 -15.26
CA ALA A 35 -29.40 -27.26 -14.17
C ALA A 35 -29.09 -25.90 -14.78
N PRO A 36 -29.30 -24.79 -14.05
CA PRO A 36 -28.98 -23.47 -14.55
C PRO A 36 -27.51 -23.36 -14.96
N VAL A 37 -27.26 -22.74 -16.11
CA VAL A 37 -25.93 -22.46 -16.65
C VAL A 37 -25.79 -20.97 -16.88
N PHE A 38 -24.73 -20.37 -16.32
CA PHE A 38 -24.43 -18.96 -16.56
C PHE A 38 -24.06 -18.71 -18.03
N LYS A 39 -24.53 -17.58 -18.57
CA LYS A 39 -24.23 -17.20 -19.97
C LYS A 39 -22.75 -16.94 -20.19
N GLU A 40 -22.07 -16.37 -19.20
CA GLU A 40 -20.64 -16.07 -19.24
C GLU A 40 -19.88 -16.93 -18.23
N LYS A 41 -18.64 -17.29 -18.58
CA LYS A 41 -17.73 -18.02 -17.68
C LYS A 41 -17.21 -17.15 -16.53
N SER A 42 -17.19 -15.83 -16.70
CA SER A 42 -16.82 -14.88 -15.65
C SER A 42 -17.33 -13.48 -15.97
N TYR A 43 -17.71 -12.73 -14.95
CA TYR A 43 -18.13 -11.32 -15.09
C TYR A 43 -17.07 -10.39 -14.50
N LYS A 44 -16.93 -9.18 -15.07
CA LYS A 44 -15.99 -8.17 -14.60
C LYS A 44 -16.65 -6.81 -14.58
N ALA A 45 -16.45 -6.07 -13.49
CA ALA A 45 -16.84 -4.66 -13.40
C ALA A 45 -15.75 -3.85 -12.71
N THR A 46 -15.82 -2.54 -12.90
CA THR A 46 -14.97 -1.58 -12.21
C THR A 46 -15.85 -0.51 -11.57
N VAL A 47 -15.58 -0.21 -10.30
CA VAL A 47 -16.34 0.76 -9.50
C VAL A 47 -15.39 1.77 -8.87
N VAL A 48 -15.87 2.98 -8.62
CA VAL A 48 -15.11 4.01 -7.91
C VAL A 48 -15.37 3.83 -6.41
N GLU A 49 -14.32 3.92 -5.60
CA GLU A 49 -14.44 3.87 -4.14
C GLU A 49 -15.37 4.97 -3.60
N GLY A 50 -15.86 4.81 -2.37
CA GLY A 50 -16.70 5.82 -1.71
C GLY A 50 -18.13 5.96 -2.25
N LYS A 51 -18.45 5.35 -3.40
CA LYS A 51 -19.80 5.36 -3.99
C LYS A 51 -20.60 4.12 -3.61
N GLN A 52 -21.91 4.29 -3.49
CA GLN A 52 -22.88 3.20 -3.34
C GLN A 52 -23.63 3.06 -4.65
N TYR A 53 -23.55 1.87 -5.25
CA TYR A 53 -24.13 1.54 -6.54
C TYR A 53 -25.37 0.69 -6.31
N ASP A 54 -26.50 1.07 -6.91
CA ASP A 54 -27.72 0.24 -6.91
C ASP A 54 -27.59 -0.97 -7.85
N SER A 55 -26.72 -0.86 -8.86
CA SER A 55 -26.39 -1.93 -9.80
C SER A 55 -24.97 -1.74 -10.34
N ILE A 56 -24.07 -2.65 -9.98
CA ILE A 56 -22.69 -2.72 -10.49
C ILE A 56 -22.65 -3.49 -11.81
N LEU A 57 -23.25 -4.67 -11.83
CA LEU A 57 -23.42 -5.51 -13.01
C LEU A 57 -24.56 -6.50 -12.78
N ARG A 58 -25.02 -7.14 -13.86
CA ARG A 58 -25.99 -8.23 -13.82
C ARG A 58 -25.34 -9.55 -14.25
N VAL A 59 -25.51 -10.60 -13.47
CA VAL A 59 -25.21 -11.98 -13.89
C VAL A 59 -26.47 -12.61 -14.48
N GLU A 60 -26.31 -13.48 -15.47
CA GLU A 60 -27.44 -14.13 -16.13
C GLU A 60 -27.18 -15.63 -16.29
N ALA A 61 -28.19 -16.42 -15.95
CA ALA A 61 -28.19 -17.88 -16.11
C ALA A 61 -29.41 -18.30 -16.94
N VAL A 62 -29.31 -19.44 -17.59
CA VAL A 62 -30.35 -20.04 -18.41
C VAL A 62 -30.48 -21.51 -18.07
N ASP A 63 -31.69 -22.03 -18.09
CA ASP A 63 -31.98 -23.45 -17.90
C ASP A 63 -32.66 -24.01 -19.16
N ALA A 64 -32.38 -25.27 -19.48
CA ALA A 64 -32.81 -25.93 -20.72
C ALA A 64 -34.08 -26.79 -20.55
N ASP A 65 -34.66 -26.88 -19.36
CA ASP A 65 -35.94 -27.55 -19.14
C ASP A 65 -37.07 -26.90 -19.95
N CYS A 66 -38.13 -27.66 -20.25
CA CYS A 66 -39.20 -27.20 -21.15
C CYS A 66 -40.25 -26.35 -20.42
N SER A 67 -40.57 -26.70 -19.18
CA SER A 67 -41.62 -26.05 -18.41
C SER A 67 -41.12 -24.75 -17.77
N PRO A 68 -41.95 -23.70 -17.70
CA PRO A 68 -41.58 -22.46 -17.00
C PRO A 68 -41.21 -22.67 -15.52
N GLN A 69 -41.70 -23.75 -14.90
CA GLN A 69 -41.40 -24.06 -13.50
C GLN A 69 -39.94 -24.46 -13.30
N PHE A 70 -39.31 -25.12 -14.28
CA PHE A 70 -37.94 -25.60 -14.17
C PHE A 70 -36.97 -24.77 -15.04
N SER A 71 -37.46 -24.15 -16.12
CA SER A 71 -36.61 -23.35 -17.01
C SER A 71 -36.34 -21.92 -16.53
N GLN A 72 -37.15 -21.40 -15.61
CA GLN A 72 -36.98 -20.04 -15.09
C GLN A 72 -36.00 -19.98 -13.92
N ILE A 73 -35.12 -18.98 -13.95
CA ILE A 73 -34.24 -18.67 -12.84
C ILE A 73 -35.00 -17.81 -11.82
N CYS A 74 -35.09 -18.29 -10.58
CA CYS A 74 -35.88 -17.65 -9.53
C CYS A 74 -35.04 -16.88 -8.51
N SER A 75 -33.76 -17.24 -8.35
CA SER A 75 -32.89 -16.57 -7.39
C SER A 75 -31.42 -16.72 -7.72
N TYR A 76 -30.64 -15.74 -7.29
CA TYR A 76 -29.18 -15.76 -7.28
C TYR A 76 -28.68 -15.60 -5.85
N GLU A 77 -27.46 -16.08 -5.59
CA GLU A 77 -26.83 -16.01 -4.28
C GLU A 77 -25.33 -15.80 -4.43
N ILE A 78 -24.77 -14.90 -3.62
CA ILE A 78 -23.32 -14.75 -3.47
C ILE A 78 -22.86 -15.78 -2.43
N VAL A 79 -22.09 -16.76 -2.87
CA VAL A 79 -21.57 -17.87 -2.04
C VAL A 79 -20.34 -17.44 -1.24
N THR A 80 -19.61 -16.41 -1.70
CA THR A 80 -18.46 -15.89 -0.98
C THR A 80 -18.91 -15.23 0.34
N PRO A 81 -18.43 -15.70 1.50
CA PRO A 81 -18.79 -15.13 2.79
C PRO A 81 -18.09 -13.79 3.03
N ASP A 82 -18.64 -12.98 3.94
CA ASP A 82 -18.02 -11.77 4.49
C ASP A 82 -17.60 -10.72 3.44
N VAL A 83 -18.36 -10.61 2.36
CA VAL A 83 -18.14 -9.61 1.30
C VAL A 83 -19.16 -8.47 1.37
N PRO A 84 -18.76 -7.23 1.08
CA PRO A 84 -19.64 -6.06 1.14
C PRO A 84 -20.57 -5.94 -0.09
N PHE A 85 -21.16 -7.05 -0.53
CA PHE A 85 -22.00 -7.14 -1.72
C PHE A 85 -23.28 -7.92 -1.46
N ALA A 86 -24.33 -7.54 -2.17
CA ALA A 86 -25.59 -8.26 -2.23
C ALA A 86 -25.99 -8.47 -3.69
N ILE A 87 -26.74 -9.53 -3.95
CA ILE A 87 -27.34 -9.81 -5.25
C ILE A 87 -28.85 -9.91 -5.10
N ASP A 88 -29.60 -9.39 -6.07
CA ASP A 88 -31.05 -9.55 -6.11
C ASP A 88 -31.49 -10.79 -6.92
N LYS A 89 -32.79 -11.06 -6.91
CA LYS A 89 -33.39 -12.20 -7.63
C LYS A 89 -33.24 -12.10 -9.16
N ASP A 90 -33.02 -10.91 -9.69
CA ASP A 90 -32.91 -10.64 -11.13
C ASP A 90 -31.45 -10.68 -11.61
N GLY A 91 -30.50 -10.90 -10.68
CA GLY A 91 -29.08 -11.09 -10.92
C GLY A 91 -28.24 -9.82 -10.78
N TYR A 92 -28.80 -8.70 -10.31
CA TYR A 92 -28.05 -7.46 -10.13
C TYR A 92 -27.24 -7.48 -8.84
N ILE A 93 -25.94 -7.26 -8.98
CA ILE A 93 -25.00 -7.13 -7.87
C ILE A 93 -24.87 -5.68 -7.48
N LYS A 94 -24.92 -5.40 -6.18
CA LYS A 94 -24.75 -4.07 -5.57
C LYS A 94 -23.83 -4.14 -4.37
N ASN A 95 -23.21 -3.03 -3.98
CA ASN A 95 -22.45 -2.94 -2.75
C ASN A 95 -23.33 -2.55 -1.55
N THR A 96 -23.10 -3.18 -0.41
CA THR A 96 -23.85 -2.93 0.84
C THR A 96 -23.27 -1.77 1.64
N GLU A 97 -21.99 -1.47 1.44
CA GLU A 97 -21.26 -0.37 2.05
C GLU A 97 -20.32 0.31 1.06
N LYS A 98 -19.82 1.49 1.41
CA LYS A 98 -18.85 2.24 0.59
C LYS A 98 -17.51 1.50 0.54
N LEU A 99 -17.11 1.10 -0.65
CA LEU A 99 -15.83 0.42 -0.88
C LEU A 99 -14.66 1.40 -0.69
N ASN A 100 -13.51 0.91 -0.28
CA ASN A 100 -12.30 1.71 -0.02
C ASN A 100 -11.11 1.06 -0.74
N TYR A 101 -10.50 1.80 -1.66
CA TYR A 101 -9.41 1.31 -2.51
C TYR A 101 -8.15 0.98 -1.69
N GLY A 102 -7.85 1.78 -0.66
CA GLY A 102 -6.71 1.54 0.23
C GLY A 102 -6.83 0.29 1.10
N LYS A 103 -8.06 -0.22 1.32
CA LYS A 103 -8.29 -1.48 2.04
C LYS A 103 -8.24 -2.69 1.12
N GLU A 104 -8.97 -2.65 0.02
CA GLU A 104 -9.05 -3.74 -0.95
C GLU A 104 -9.18 -3.17 -2.35
N HIS A 105 -8.37 -3.69 -3.27
CA HIS A 105 -8.28 -3.21 -4.64
C HIS A 105 -9.20 -4.00 -5.57
N GLN A 106 -9.52 -5.25 -5.20
CA GLN A 106 -10.37 -6.12 -5.99
C GLN A 106 -11.10 -7.16 -5.14
N TYR A 107 -12.40 -7.31 -5.41
CA TYR A 107 -13.18 -8.42 -4.87
C TYR A 107 -13.39 -9.53 -5.91
N LYS A 108 -13.31 -10.77 -5.46
CA LYS A 108 -13.61 -11.98 -6.23
C LYS A 108 -14.82 -12.66 -5.58
N LEU A 109 -15.97 -12.54 -6.22
CA LEU A 109 -17.23 -13.09 -5.74
C LEU A 109 -17.53 -14.37 -6.51
N THR A 110 -17.95 -15.41 -5.81
CA THR A 110 -18.50 -16.64 -6.37
C THR A 110 -20.01 -16.54 -6.27
N VAL A 111 -20.71 -16.63 -7.40
CA VAL A 111 -22.15 -16.46 -7.49
C VAL A 111 -22.80 -17.72 -8.03
N THR A 112 -23.90 -18.15 -7.43
CA THR A 112 -24.70 -19.28 -7.89
C THR A 112 -26.11 -18.83 -8.25
N ALA A 113 -26.81 -19.67 -9.00
CA ALA A 113 -28.19 -19.42 -9.44
C ALA A 113 -29.05 -20.65 -9.09
N TYR A 114 -30.34 -20.40 -8.89
CA TYR A 114 -31.33 -21.46 -8.68
C TYR A 114 -32.51 -21.25 -9.60
N ASP A 115 -32.95 -22.33 -10.24
CA ASP A 115 -34.22 -22.34 -10.93
C ASP A 115 -35.41 -22.26 -9.96
N CYS A 116 -36.62 -22.11 -10.49
CA CYS A 116 -37.83 -22.10 -9.69
C CYS A 116 -38.21 -23.48 -9.12
N GLY A 117 -37.56 -24.56 -9.59
CA GLY A 117 -37.57 -25.89 -9.00
C GLY A 117 -36.59 -26.08 -7.83
N LYS A 118 -35.84 -25.04 -7.46
CA LYS A 118 -34.78 -25.01 -6.43
C LYS A 118 -33.54 -25.85 -6.76
N ARG A 119 -33.33 -26.21 -8.02
CA ARG A 119 -32.08 -26.82 -8.44
C ARG A 119 -31.01 -25.74 -8.57
N ARG A 120 -29.84 -26.03 -8.01
CA ARG A 120 -28.66 -25.18 -8.05
C ARG A 120 -27.97 -25.28 -9.41
N ALA A 121 -27.37 -24.17 -9.85
CA ALA A 121 -26.53 -24.13 -11.04
C ALA A 121 -25.45 -25.23 -11.01
N ALA A 122 -25.15 -25.77 -12.19
CA ALA A 122 -24.15 -26.84 -12.34
C ALA A 122 -22.75 -26.38 -11.88
N GLU A 123 -22.41 -25.14 -12.18
CA GLU A 123 -21.17 -24.49 -11.77
C GLU A 123 -21.47 -23.06 -11.29
N ASP A 124 -20.71 -22.60 -10.29
CA ASP A 124 -20.76 -21.22 -9.85
C ASP A 124 -19.92 -20.33 -10.77
N VAL A 125 -20.34 -19.07 -10.92
CA VAL A 125 -19.61 -18.10 -11.74
C VAL A 125 -18.74 -17.18 -10.91
N LEU A 126 -17.55 -16.88 -11.42
CA LEU A 126 -16.64 -15.90 -10.83
C LEU A 126 -16.97 -14.49 -11.32
N VAL A 127 -17.17 -13.58 -10.38
CA VAL A 127 -17.36 -12.15 -10.62
C VAL A 127 -16.19 -11.38 -10.02
N LYS A 128 -15.50 -10.58 -10.84
CA LYS A 128 -14.39 -9.71 -10.39
C LYS A 128 -14.83 -8.25 -10.38
N VAL A 129 -14.81 -7.63 -9.21
CA VAL A 129 -15.09 -6.21 -9.04
C VAL A 129 -13.80 -5.49 -8.69
N SER A 130 -13.26 -4.72 -9.64
CA SER A 130 -12.07 -3.89 -9.40
C SER A 130 -12.47 -2.52 -8.87
N ILE A 131 -11.77 -2.03 -7.85
CA ILE A 131 -12.02 -0.72 -7.27
C ILE A 131 -11.01 0.26 -7.85
N LYS A 132 -11.47 1.46 -8.16
CA LYS A 132 -10.62 2.60 -8.52
C LYS A 132 -10.69 3.66 -7.43
N PRO A 133 -9.57 4.35 -7.15
CA PRO A 133 -9.60 5.47 -6.23
C PRO A 133 -10.53 6.57 -6.74
N THR A 134 -11.01 7.40 -5.81
CA THR A 134 -11.81 8.58 -6.20
C THR A 134 -10.88 9.55 -6.91
N CYS A 135 -11.23 9.93 -8.13
CA CYS A 135 -10.51 11.00 -8.80
C CYS A 135 -10.82 12.32 -8.11
N THR A 136 -9.78 12.99 -7.58
CA THR A 136 -9.89 14.32 -6.98
C THR A 136 -9.21 15.34 -7.90
N PRO A 137 -9.94 16.30 -8.47
CA PRO A 137 -9.34 17.28 -9.36
C PRO A 137 -8.35 18.14 -8.58
N GLY A 138 -7.18 18.39 -9.17
CA GLY A 138 -6.15 19.20 -8.54
C GLY A 138 -4.74 18.85 -8.98
N TRP A 139 -3.78 19.63 -8.50
CA TRP A 139 -2.36 19.39 -8.73
C TRP A 139 -1.89 18.20 -7.90
N GLN A 140 -1.37 17.18 -8.60
CA GLN A 140 -0.80 15.97 -8.03
C GLN A 140 0.71 15.92 -8.32
N GLY A 141 1.45 15.12 -7.56
CA GLY A 141 2.89 14.90 -7.81
C GLY A 141 3.81 16.07 -7.46
N TRP A 142 3.36 17.01 -6.61
CA TRP A 142 4.20 18.06 -6.04
C TRP A 142 4.76 17.63 -4.68
N ASN A 143 6.01 18.02 -4.40
CA ASN A 143 6.62 17.82 -3.09
C ASN A 143 6.45 19.10 -2.27
N ASN A 144 6.09 18.97 -0.99
CA ASN A 144 5.96 20.10 -0.07
C ASN A 144 7.30 20.61 0.47
N ARG A 145 8.36 19.82 0.33
CA ARG A 145 9.72 20.15 0.75
C ARG A 145 10.70 19.76 -0.34
N ILE A 146 11.67 20.62 -0.57
CA ILE A 146 12.77 20.42 -1.51
C ILE A 146 14.04 20.81 -0.77
N GLU A 147 15.04 19.95 -0.88
CA GLU A 147 16.37 20.23 -0.35
C GLU A 147 17.26 20.71 -1.49
N TYR A 148 17.97 21.81 -1.24
CA TYR A 148 18.83 22.43 -2.22
C TYR A 148 20.23 22.59 -1.63
N GLU A 149 21.19 21.88 -2.20
CA GLU A 149 22.59 22.03 -1.82
C GLU A 149 23.25 23.13 -2.69
N PRO A 150 23.89 24.13 -2.06
CA PRO A 150 24.58 25.20 -2.79
C PRO A 150 25.65 24.67 -3.75
N GLY A 151 25.69 25.20 -4.98
CA GLY A 151 26.69 24.84 -5.99
C GLY A 151 26.33 23.66 -6.89
N THR A 152 25.18 23.01 -6.66
CA THR A 152 24.70 21.89 -7.49
C THR A 152 23.99 22.34 -8.79
N GLY A 153 23.80 23.64 -8.99
CA GLY A 153 23.18 24.20 -10.19
C GLY A 153 21.68 24.43 -10.05
N THR A 154 20.94 24.34 -11.15
CA THR A 154 19.48 24.53 -11.19
C THR A 154 18.74 23.24 -10.80
N LEU A 155 17.79 23.32 -9.86
CA LEU A 155 16.95 22.20 -9.44
C LEU A 155 15.50 22.39 -9.87
N ALA A 156 14.88 21.36 -10.45
CA ALA A 156 13.46 21.37 -10.78
C ALA A 156 12.62 21.23 -9.51
N LEU A 157 11.76 22.21 -9.22
CA LEU A 157 10.99 22.24 -7.97
C LEU A 157 9.90 21.15 -7.92
N PHE A 158 9.17 20.96 -9.02
CA PHE A 158 8.10 19.97 -9.10
C PHE A 158 8.20 19.15 -10.39
N PRO A 159 9.16 18.21 -10.49
CA PRO A 159 9.41 17.47 -11.72
C PRO A 159 8.25 16.56 -12.14
N ASN A 160 7.41 16.14 -11.19
CA ASN A 160 6.29 15.21 -11.42
C ASN A 160 4.91 15.88 -11.31
N VAL A 161 4.86 17.22 -11.24
CA VAL A 161 3.58 17.92 -11.06
C VAL A 161 2.71 17.79 -12.30
N HIS A 162 1.46 17.40 -12.10
CA HIS A 162 0.47 17.30 -13.15
C HIS A 162 -0.90 17.69 -12.61
N LEU A 163 -1.74 18.25 -13.48
CA LEU A 163 -3.11 18.57 -13.16
C LEU A 163 -3.99 17.35 -13.47
N GLU A 164 -4.57 16.75 -12.45
CA GLU A 164 -5.63 15.75 -12.59
C GLU A 164 -6.97 16.47 -12.78
N THR A 165 -7.68 16.18 -13.86
CA THR A 165 -8.93 16.85 -14.24
C THR A 165 -10.15 15.96 -14.15
N CYS A 166 -10.00 14.65 -13.89
CA CYS A 166 -11.12 13.72 -13.73
C CYS A 166 -12.12 13.72 -14.90
N ASP A 167 -11.62 13.91 -16.13
CA ASP A 167 -12.41 14.07 -17.36
C ASP A 167 -13.37 15.28 -17.39
N GLU A 168 -13.19 16.25 -16.49
CA GLU A 168 -13.92 17.53 -16.52
C GLU A 168 -13.27 18.54 -17.47
N SER A 169 -14.10 19.41 -18.07
CA SER A 169 -13.61 20.48 -18.94
C SER A 169 -13.01 21.62 -18.13
N VAL A 170 -11.75 21.94 -18.38
CA VAL A 170 -11.04 23.01 -17.68
C VAL A 170 -11.04 24.28 -18.54
N ALA A 171 -11.65 25.36 -18.03
CA ALA A 171 -11.74 26.64 -18.73
C ALA A 171 -10.46 27.48 -18.60
N SER A 172 -9.82 27.47 -17.44
CA SER A 172 -8.54 28.13 -17.19
C SER A 172 -7.84 27.49 -15.99
N VAL A 173 -6.51 27.59 -15.96
CA VAL A 173 -5.66 27.09 -14.87
C VAL A 173 -4.79 28.24 -14.38
N GLN A 174 -4.79 28.49 -13.07
CA GLN A 174 -3.89 29.42 -12.42
C GLN A 174 -3.19 28.71 -11.27
N ALA A 175 -1.87 28.84 -11.18
CA ALA A 175 -1.06 28.32 -10.09
C ALA A 175 -0.16 29.43 -9.57
N THR A 176 -0.07 29.54 -8.25
CA THR A 176 0.84 30.46 -7.56
C THR A 176 1.78 29.60 -6.72
N VAL A 177 3.08 29.74 -6.97
CA VAL A 177 4.11 29.05 -6.20
C VAL A 177 4.75 30.09 -5.29
N GLU A 178 4.66 29.87 -3.99
CA GLU A 178 5.37 30.65 -2.98
C GLU A 178 6.42 29.74 -2.35
N LEU A 179 7.67 30.18 -2.36
CA LEU A 179 8.78 29.45 -1.76
C LEU A 179 9.12 30.15 -0.44
N GLU A 180 8.88 29.45 0.66
CA GLU A 180 9.30 29.89 1.99
C GLU A 180 10.54 29.10 2.40
N THR A 181 11.59 29.80 2.81
CA THR A 181 12.82 29.19 3.29
C THR A 181 12.74 29.00 4.80
N GLY A 182 12.52 27.76 5.25
CA GLY A 182 12.73 27.35 6.64
C GLY A 182 14.21 26.97 6.86
N HIS A 183 14.75 27.27 8.05
CA HIS A 183 16.16 27.00 8.37
C HIS A 183 17.18 27.64 7.41
N ILE A 184 17.08 28.96 7.22
CA ILE A 184 18.23 29.72 6.72
C ILE A 184 19.28 29.72 7.84
N GLY A 185 20.32 28.91 7.70
CA GLY A 185 21.49 28.98 8.56
C GLY A 185 21.99 30.41 8.57
N LYS A 186 22.02 31.03 9.74
CA LYS A 186 22.64 32.34 9.94
C LYS A 186 23.89 32.14 10.77
N GLY A 187 25.05 32.29 10.16
CA GLY A 187 26.34 32.17 10.84
C GLY A 187 26.98 30.80 10.64
N CYS A 188 27.53 30.23 11.70
CA CYS A 188 28.38 29.05 11.70
C CYS A 188 27.68 27.82 12.29
N ASP A 189 26.39 27.71 12.02
CA ASP A 189 25.58 26.63 12.55
C ASP A 189 25.84 25.35 11.75
N ARG A 190 26.23 24.27 12.45
CA ARG A 190 26.59 23.00 11.82
C ARG A 190 25.37 22.28 11.23
N ASP A 191 24.17 22.63 11.67
CA ASP A 191 22.93 22.08 11.15
C ASP A 191 22.61 22.52 9.71
N THR A 192 23.28 23.55 9.18
CA THR A 192 22.88 24.17 7.91
C THR A 192 23.93 24.17 6.79
N TYR A 193 25.20 23.90 7.10
CA TYR A 193 26.28 24.04 6.13
C TYR A 193 27.10 22.75 6.05
N SER A 194 27.44 22.35 4.82
CA SER A 194 28.43 21.29 4.60
C SER A 194 29.79 21.69 5.19
N GLU A 195 30.62 20.69 5.52
CA GLU A 195 31.95 20.87 6.12
C GLU A 195 32.80 21.91 5.38
N LYS A 196 32.82 21.83 4.04
CA LYS A 196 33.56 22.76 3.16
C LYS A 196 33.06 24.20 3.30
N SER A 197 31.76 24.38 3.49
CA SER A 197 31.14 25.69 3.68
C SER A 197 31.45 26.26 5.07
N LEU A 198 31.46 25.44 6.13
CA LEU A 198 31.90 25.85 7.47
C LEU A 198 33.35 26.31 7.50
N HIS A 199 34.27 25.59 6.84
CA HIS A 199 35.67 26.01 6.73
C HIS A 199 35.81 27.41 6.12
N GLN A 200 34.98 27.74 5.12
CA GLN A 200 35.04 28.99 4.40
C GLN A 200 34.27 30.13 5.08
N LEU A 201 33.16 29.83 5.75
CA LEU A 201 32.30 30.81 6.45
C LEU A 201 32.77 31.12 7.87
N CYS A 202 33.47 30.19 8.54
CA CYS A 202 33.71 30.22 9.99
C CYS A 202 35.18 30.24 10.39
N GLY A 203 36.09 30.29 9.42
CA GLY A 203 37.51 30.53 9.67
C GLY A 203 38.25 29.39 10.35
N ALA A 204 37.80 28.14 10.19
CA ALA A 204 38.56 26.98 10.68
C ALA A 204 39.92 26.90 9.96
N ALA A 205 41.01 26.98 10.73
CA ALA A 205 42.38 27.00 10.21
C ALA A 205 42.69 25.72 9.41
N SER A 206 43.63 25.81 8.46
CA SER A 206 44.05 24.74 7.53
C SER A 206 44.76 23.53 8.18
N GLY A 207 44.61 23.35 9.50
CA GLY A 207 45.12 22.22 10.28
C GLY A 207 44.09 21.67 11.28
N THR A 208 42.80 21.93 11.06
CA THR A 208 41.72 21.39 11.91
C THR A 208 41.57 19.90 11.66
N ALA A 209 41.51 19.10 12.73
CA ALA A 209 41.26 17.67 12.66
C ALA A 209 39.83 17.37 13.15
N GLU A 210 39.04 16.71 12.31
CA GLU A 210 37.72 16.24 12.73
C GLU A 210 37.84 14.94 13.51
N LEU A 211 37.32 14.94 14.74
CA LEU A 211 37.39 13.78 15.62
C LEU A 211 36.26 12.77 15.37
N LEU A 212 35.17 13.15 14.70
CA LEU A 212 34.04 12.26 14.40
C LEU A 212 33.47 12.60 13.01
N PRO A 213 34.20 12.30 11.92
CA PRO A 213 33.75 12.61 10.56
C PRO A 213 32.61 11.72 10.10
N SER A 214 31.75 12.26 9.24
CA SER A 214 30.78 11.48 8.48
C SER A 214 31.50 10.38 7.67
N PRO A 215 31.02 9.12 7.70
CA PRO A 215 31.65 8.02 6.99
C PRO A 215 31.80 8.31 5.49
N SER A 216 33.03 8.29 5.01
CA SER A 216 33.36 8.51 3.60
C SER A 216 34.50 7.58 3.18
N GLY A 217 34.71 7.40 1.87
CA GLY A 217 35.62 6.37 1.33
C GLY A 217 37.08 6.44 1.84
N SER A 218 37.52 7.55 2.43
CA SER A 218 38.84 7.73 3.05
C SER A 218 38.84 7.66 4.59
N LEU A 219 37.68 7.70 5.25
CA LEU A 219 37.50 7.80 6.71
C LEU A 219 36.47 6.76 7.19
N ASN A 220 36.82 5.47 7.08
CA ASN A 220 35.90 4.37 7.38
C ASN A 220 35.77 4.01 8.87
N TRP A 221 36.50 4.67 9.77
CA TRP A 221 36.58 4.25 11.18
C TRP A 221 35.37 4.67 12.02
N THR A 222 34.58 5.63 11.55
CA THR A 222 33.31 6.06 12.16
C THR A 222 32.11 5.24 11.67
N VAL A 223 32.30 4.33 10.71
CA VAL A 223 31.25 3.44 10.20
C VAL A 223 30.73 2.54 11.32
N GLY A 224 29.41 2.52 11.52
CA GLY A 224 28.74 1.65 12.49
C GLY A 224 28.75 2.15 13.93
N LEU A 225 29.23 3.38 14.18
CA LEU A 225 28.95 4.06 15.45
C LEU A 225 27.45 4.36 15.57
N PRO A 226 26.89 4.37 16.81
CA PRO A 226 25.49 4.73 17.01
C PRO A 226 25.23 6.17 16.58
N THR A 227 24.11 6.39 15.91
CA THR A 227 23.73 7.70 15.38
C THR A 227 22.28 8.01 15.70
N ASP A 228 22.01 9.27 16.02
CA ASP A 228 20.65 9.75 16.26
C ASP A 228 19.94 9.88 14.90
N ASN A 229 19.04 8.94 14.60
CA ASN A 229 18.38 8.81 13.30
C ASN A 229 17.19 9.78 13.16
N GLY A 230 17.40 11.07 13.44
CA GLY A 230 16.33 12.06 13.54
C GLY A 230 16.56 13.39 12.82
N HIS A 231 17.69 13.61 12.13
CA HIS A 231 18.04 14.91 11.59
C HIS A 231 18.58 14.87 10.15
N ASP A 232 18.27 15.96 9.40
CA ASP A 232 18.23 16.01 7.93
C ASP A 232 19.51 16.54 7.23
N SER A 233 20.63 16.75 7.92
CA SER A 233 21.79 17.39 7.24
C SER A 233 23.19 16.97 7.68
N ASP A 234 23.39 16.27 8.81
CA ASP A 234 24.66 15.62 9.13
C ASP A 234 24.48 14.49 10.15
N GLN A 235 25.38 13.49 10.12
CA GLN A 235 25.32 12.35 11.02
C GLN A 235 25.72 12.77 12.45
N VAL A 236 24.75 12.78 13.36
CA VAL A 236 24.99 13.02 14.80
C VAL A 236 25.29 11.68 15.48
N PHE A 237 26.47 11.56 16.07
CA PHE A 237 26.87 10.36 16.82
C PHE A 237 26.30 10.40 18.23
N GLU A 238 25.69 9.28 18.64
CA GLU A 238 25.09 9.12 19.96
C GLU A 238 25.99 8.27 20.86
N PHE A 239 26.24 8.76 22.07
CA PHE A 239 26.97 8.03 23.11
C PHE A 239 26.13 7.98 24.38
N ASN A 240 25.82 6.76 24.84
CA ASN A 240 24.99 6.54 26.02
C ASN A 240 25.76 6.66 27.37
N GLY A 241 27.01 7.14 27.34
CA GLY A 241 27.89 7.26 28.51
C GLY A 241 28.59 5.97 28.96
N THR A 242 28.32 4.82 28.33
CA THR A 242 29.04 3.55 28.57
C THR A 242 29.99 3.16 27.44
N GLN A 243 29.89 3.88 26.32
CA GLN A 243 30.66 3.64 25.11
C GLN A 243 31.59 4.83 24.85
N ALA A 244 32.76 4.54 24.29
CA ALA A 244 33.69 5.52 23.79
C ALA A 244 34.31 5.00 22.49
N VAL A 245 34.67 5.90 21.59
CA VAL A 245 35.40 5.56 20.37
C VAL A 245 36.83 6.05 20.47
N ARG A 246 37.77 5.21 20.02
CA ARG A 246 39.17 5.58 19.92
C ARG A 246 39.42 6.21 18.57
N VAL A 247 39.81 7.49 18.57
CA VAL A 247 40.27 8.19 17.36
C VAL A 247 41.58 7.52 16.88
N PRO A 248 41.68 7.07 15.62
CA PRO A 248 42.89 6.44 15.10
C PRO A 248 44.11 7.35 15.12
N ASP A 249 45.29 6.74 15.25
CA ASP A 249 46.57 7.42 15.10
C ASP A 249 46.66 8.04 13.68
N GLY A 250 47.00 9.32 13.59
CA GLY A 250 47.15 10.04 12.31
C GLY A 250 45.97 10.94 11.93
N VAL A 251 44.81 10.81 12.58
CA VAL A 251 43.68 11.76 12.40
C VAL A 251 44.00 13.11 13.05
N VAL A 252 44.58 13.09 14.24
CA VAL A 252 45.00 14.28 14.97
C VAL A 252 46.50 14.47 14.82
N SER A 253 46.90 15.52 14.13
CA SER A 253 48.31 15.92 13.94
C SER A 253 48.75 17.03 14.91
N VAL A 254 47.89 17.41 15.87
CA VAL A 254 48.14 18.52 16.80
C VAL A 254 49.29 18.18 17.75
N ASN A 255 50.33 19.02 17.74
CA ASN A 255 51.43 18.94 18.69
C ASN A 255 50.97 19.56 20.03
N PRO A 256 50.85 18.78 21.12
CA PRO A 256 50.31 19.27 22.39
C PRO A 256 51.19 20.32 23.10
N LYS A 257 52.33 20.70 22.50
CA LYS A 257 53.20 21.79 22.98
C LYS A 257 52.72 23.18 22.54
N GLU A 258 51.83 23.27 21.55
CA GLU A 258 51.29 24.54 21.07
C GLU A 258 49.85 24.73 21.59
N PRO A 259 49.40 25.97 21.86
CA PRO A 259 48.01 26.24 22.19
C PRO A 259 47.09 25.74 21.06
N PHE A 260 46.02 25.05 21.44
CA PHE A 260 45.01 24.55 20.52
C PHE A 260 43.61 24.86 21.04
N THR A 261 42.64 24.85 20.13
CA THR A 261 41.23 25.05 20.45
C THR A 261 40.47 23.76 20.18
N ILE A 262 39.62 23.36 21.13
CA ILE A 262 38.61 22.33 20.90
C ILE A 262 37.29 23.05 20.68
N SER A 263 36.66 22.80 19.52
CA SER A 263 35.27 23.17 19.28
C SER A 263 34.42 21.91 19.40
N VAL A 264 33.38 21.95 20.23
CA VAL A 264 32.43 20.85 20.39
C VAL A 264 31.01 21.41 20.36
N TRP A 265 30.13 20.69 19.68
CA TRP A 265 28.70 20.93 19.72
C TRP A 265 28.01 19.62 20.07
N MET A 266 27.22 19.62 21.14
CA MET A 266 26.62 18.41 21.68
C MET A 266 25.32 18.74 22.40
N ARG A 267 24.40 17.77 22.39
CA ARG A 267 23.22 17.76 23.23
C ARG A 267 23.44 16.78 24.38
N HIS A 268 23.07 17.20 25.59
CA HIS A 268 23.18 16.37 26.78
C HIS A 268 21.79 16.06 27.34
N GLY A 269 21.59 14.82 27.80
CA GLY A 269 20.36 14.39 28.45
C GLY A 269 20.14 15.04 29.83
N PRO A 270 19.01 14.77 30.50
CA PRO A 270 18.72 15.37 31.81
C PRO A 270 19.82 15.05 32.85
N PHE A 271 20.24 16.09 33.56
CA PHE A 271 21.45 16.12 34.39
C PHE A 271 21.59 14.96 35.39
N GLY A 272 22.66 14.18 35.22
CA GLY A 272 23.22 13.32 36.27
C GLY A 272 24.25 14.07 37.14
N ARG A 273 24.45 13.65 38.39
CA ARG A 273 25.56 14.14 39.25
C ARG A 273 26.90 13.46 38.95
N LYS A 274 27.00 12.68 37.88
CA LYS A 274 28.19 11.92 37.53
C LYS A 274 29.06 12.72 36.57
N LYS A 275 30.37 12.46 36.59
CA LYS A 275 31.32 12.99 35.62
C LYS A 275 31.11 12.27 34.29
N GLU A 276 30.97 13.02 33.20
CA GLU A 276 30.77 12.49 31.85
C GLU A 276 31.86 13.01 30.93
N THR A 277 32.75 12.13 30.49
CA THR A 277 33.92 12.50 29.68
C THR A 277 33.54 12.66 28.22
N ILE A 278 33.83 13.82 27.63
CA ILE A 278 33.59 14.14 26.21
C ILE A 278 34.82 13.76 25.38
N LEU A 279 36.00 14.22 25.80
CA LEU A 279 37.27 13.95 25.14
C LEU A 279 38.33 13.62 26.18
N CYS A 280 39.16 12.64 25.88
CA CYS A 280 40.27 12.27 26.73
C CYS A 280 41.49 11.92 25.88
N SER A 281 42.64 12.51 26.23
CA SER A 281 43.95 12.07 25.74
C SER A 281 44.67 11.37 26.87
N SER A 282 45.00 10.10 26.66
CA SER A 282 45.76 9.28 27.61
C SER A 282 47.01 8.69 26.96
N ASP A 283 47.90 8.15 27.78
CA ASP A 283 49.02 7.34 27.31
C ASP A 283 48.57 6.08 26.55
N LYS A 284 49.44 5.61 25.64
CA LYS A 284 49.18 4.44 24.80
C LYS A 284 49.17 3.12 25.58
N THR A 285 49.79 3.09 26.76
CA THR A 285 49.91 1.91 27.64
C THR A 285 48.90 2.01 28.77
N ASP A 286 47.95 1.08 28.80
CA ASP A 286 46.90 0.92 29.82
C ASP A 286 45.92 2.09 30.02
N MET A 287 46.04 3.20 29.28
CA MET A 287 45.15 4.38 29.33
C MET A 287 45.00 5.02 30.73
N ASN A 288 45.96 4.78 31.62
CA ASN A 288 45.87 5.14 33.03
C ASN A 288 46.40 6.55 33.33
N ARG A 289 47.07 7.21 32.38
CA ARG A 289 47.61 8.57 32.57
C ARG A 289 46.97 9.53 31.58
N HIS A 290 46.07 10.38 32.07
CA HIS A 290 45.43 11.42 31.26
C HIS A 290 46.36 12.64 31.10
N HIS A 291 46.66 13.01 29.86
CA HIS A 291 47.38 14.26 29.54
C HIS A 291 46.43 15.45 29.58
N TYR A 292 45.22 15.29 29.05
CA TYR A 292 44.13 16.26 29.17
C TYR A 292 42.78 15.56 28.99
N SER A 293 41.73 16.13 29.58
CA SER A 293 40.35 15.65 29.45
C SER A 293 39.37 16.82 29.45
N LEU A 294 38.40 16.77 28.55
CA LEU A 294 37.23 17.65 28.53
C LEU A 294 36.02 16.82 29.00
N TYR A 295 35.30 17.31 30.00
CA TYR A 295 34.17 16.58 30.59
C TYR A 295 33.07 17.52 31.09
N VAL A 296 31.87 16.97 31.24
CA VAL A 296 30.76 17.63 31.94
C VAL A 296 30.66 17.09 33.36
N HIS A 297 30.40 17.97 34.31
CA HIS A 297 30.03 17.60 35.67
C HIS A 297 28.85 18.49 36.14
N GLY A 298 27.66 17.91 36.19
CA GLY A 298 26.43 18.67 36.37
C GLY A 298 26.19 19.61 35.18
N CYS A 299 26.12 20.92 35.42
CA CYS A 299 25.94 21.93 34.36
C CYS A 299 27.25 22.64 33.96
N ARG A 300 28.42 22.12 34.36
CA ARG A 300 29.73 22.74 34.09
C ARG A 300 30.52 21.92 33.10
N LEU A 301 31.04 22.59 32.07
CA LEU A 301 32.07 22.09 31.17
C LEU A 301 33.44 22.39 31.79
N VAL A 302 34.29 21.37 31.94
CA VAL A 302 35.61 21.44 32.58
C VAL A 302 36.63 20.69 31.73
#